data_AF-A0A924P139-F1
#
_entry.id   AF-A0A924P139-F1
#
_cell.length_a   1.000
_cell.length_b   1.000
_cell.length_c   1.000
_cell.angle_alpha   90.00
_cell.angle_beta   90.00
_cell.angle_gamma   90.00
#
_symmetry.space_group_name_H-M   'P 1'
#
loop_
_entity.id
_entity.type
_entity.pdbx_description
1 polymer ?
#
loop_
_entity_poly.entity_id
_entity_poly.type
_entity_poly.pdbx_seq_one_letter_code
_entity_poly.pdbx_strand_id
1 'polypeptide(L)'
;MFPILTNALAWVSRVCGFDTLDCFPPGHPNARTRWNAAYFDIASDMNPEQIERSICERIANTPSIFAYIESPTPRMQRALLAVIETRLRRSCASPADLVALLVNAYRSSYTLEVVPGLRSVIVQSNGDLSAVTNFLGAMPSTFDIIEA
;
A
#
# COMPACT_ATOMS: atom_id res chain seq x y z
N MET A 1 -24.62 19.42 6.54
CA MET A 1 -25.76 18.55 6.17
C MET A 1 -25.45 17.54 5.07
N PHE A 2 -24.56 17.83 4.11
CA PHE A 2 -24.10 16.87 3.10
C PHE A 2 -23.41 15.56 3.59
N PRO A 3 -22.63 15.51 4.70
CA PRO A 3 -21.86 14.29 5.03
C PRO A 3 -22.74 13.16 5.60
N ILE A 4 -23.92 13.48 6.12
CA ILE A 4 -24.83 12.49 6.72
C ILE A 4 -25.51 11.67 5.63
N LEU A 5 -25.92 12.34 4.55
CA LEU A 5 -26.52 11.67 3.39
C LEU A 5 -25.50 10.79 2.67
N THR A 6 -24.26 11.26 2.48
CA THR A 6 -23.20 10.42 1.87
C THR A 6 -22.86 9.21 2.73
N ASN A 7 -22.83 9.37 4.06
CA ASN A 7 -22.58 8.24 4.97
C ASN A 7 -23.74 7.24 4.98
N ALA A 8 -24.99 7.71 4.94
CA ALA A 8 -26.16 6.84 4.83
C ALA A 8 -26.21 6.12 3.48
N LEU A 9 -25.88 6.80 2.39
CA LEU A 9 -25.82 6.20 1.05
C LEU A 9 -24.71 5.15 0.96
N ALA A 10 -23.52 5.44 1.50
CA ALA A 10 -22.42 4.49 1.57
C ALA A 10 -22.77 3.29 2.45
N TRP A 11 -23.49 3.49 3.54
CA TRP A 11 -23.97 2.41 4.39
C TRP A 11 -25.02 1.54 3.68
N VAL A 12 -26.01 2.15 3.02
CA VAL A 12 -27.03 1.43 2.24
C VAL A 12 -26.40 0.68 1.07
N SER A 13 -25.48 1.30 0.34
CA SER A 13 -24.76 0.64 -0.76
C SER A 13 -23.94 -0.56 -0.29
N ARG A 14 -23.30 -0.44 0.88
CA ARG A 14 -22.52 -1.50 1.52
C ARG A 14 -23.39 -2.64 2.06
N VAL A 15 -24.58 -2.33 2.60
CA VAL A 15 -25.55 -3.33 3.08
C VAL A 15 -26.23 -4.04 1.90
N CYS A 16 -26.43 -3.35 0.79
CA CYS A 16 -27.04 -3.93 -0.42
C CYS A 16 -26.03 -4.60 -1.37
N GLY A 17 -24.73 -4.57 -1.07
CA GLY A 17 -23.68 -5.26 -1.83
C GLY A 17 -23.45 -4.72 -3.25
N PHE A 18 -23.78 -3.45 -3.50
CA PHE A 18 -23.68 -2.84 -4.83
C PHE A 18 -22.34 -2.15 -5.11
N ASP A 19 -21.51 -1.92 -4.08
CA ASP A 19 -20.20 -1.27 -4.25
C ASP A 19 -19.05 -2.28 -4.15
N THR A 20 -18.24 -2.34 -5.21
CA THR A 20 -16.83 -2.73 -5.08
C THR A 20 -16.18 -1.79 -4.08
N LEU A 21 -15.66 -2.34 -2.98
CA LEU A 21 -15.06 -1.52 -1.94
C LEU A 21 -13.85 -0.78 -2.52
N ASP A 22 -13.79 0.52 -2.30
CA ASP A 22 -12.67 1.40 -2.66
C ASP A 22 -11.90 1.88 -1.42
N CYS A 23 -12.40 1.58 -0.21
CA CYS A 23 -11.81 1.93 1.07
C CYS A 23 -12.22 0.98 2.20
N PHE A 24 -11.42 0.98 3.29
CA PHE A 24 -11.75 0.26 4.52
C PHE A 24 -13.00 0.85 5.21
N PRO A 25 -13.74 0.05 6.01
CA PRO A 25 -14.93 0.55 6.68
C PRO A 25 -14.62 1.74 7.62
N PRO A 26 -15.59 2.67 7.79
CA PRO A 26 -15.44 3.78 8.71
C PRO A 26 -15.23 3.26 10.15
N GLY A 27 -14.20 3.77 10.82
CA GLY A 27 -13.78 3.32 12.16
C GLY A 27 -12.58 2.37 12.16
N HIS A 28 -12.15 1.88 10.99
CA HIS A 28 -10.89 1.12 10.88
C HIS A 28 -9.68 2.06 11.02
N PRO A 29 -8.57 1.64 11.68
CA PRO A 29 -7.35 2.47 11.79
C PRO A 29 -6.82 2.92 10.43
N ASN A 30 -7.01 2.08 9.40
CA ASN A 30 -6.58 2.35 8.03
C ASN A 30 -7.70 2.90 7.12
N ALA A 31 -8.80 3.47 7.66
CA ALA A 31 -9.94 3.98 6.88
C ALA A 31 -9.60 5.03 5.81
N ARG A 32 -8.40 5.63 5.88
CA ARG A 32 -7.89 6.58 4.87
C ARG A 32 -7.26 5.91 3.65
N THR A 33 -6.97 4.63 3.73
CA THR A 33 -6.43 3.86 2.60
C THR A 33 -7.53 3.74 1.56
N ARG A 34 -7.23 4.19 0.34
CA ARG A 34 -8.13 4.06 -0.81
C ARG A 34 -7.45 3.27 -1.90
N TRP A 35 -8.22 2.53 -2.66
CA TRP A 35 -7.72 1.80 -3.81
C TRP A 35 -8.71 1.86 -4.95
N ASN A 36 -8.21 1.69 -6.17
CA ASN A 36 -9.06 1.67 -7.35
C ASN A 36 -9.75 0.30 -7.49
N ALA A 37 -11.06 0.27 -7.29
CA ALA A 37 -11.91 -0.91 -7.42
C ALA A 37 -11.77 -1.66 -8.76
N ALA A 38 -11.43 -0.98 -9.86
CA ALA A 38 -11.25 -1.63 -11.17
C ALA A 38 -10.06 -2.61 -11.18
N TYR A 39 -9.05 -2.38 -10.33
CA TYR A 39 -7.88 -3.25 -10.19
C TYR A 39 -8.01 -4.21 -9.00
N PHE A 40 -8.79 -3.80 -8.00
CA PHE A 40 -9.06 -4.53 -6.78
C PHE A 40 -10.55 -4.88 -6.71
N ASP A 41 -10.91 -5.95 -7.43
CA ASP A 41 -12.23 -6.55 -7.33
C ASP A 41 -12.36 -7.27 -5.98
N ILE A 42 -12.86 -6.55 -4.98
CA ILE A 42 -13.02 -6.98 -3.59
C ILE A 42 -14.50 -7.01 -3.27
N ALA A 43 -14.99 -8.18 -2.87
CA ALA A 43 -16.38 -8.37 -2.49
C ALA A 43 -16.71 -7.59 -1.20
N SER A 44 -17.91 -7.00 -1.15
CA SER A 44 -18.35 -6.12 -0.06
C SER A 44 -18.57 -6.82 1.28
N ASP A 45 -18.73 -8.14 1.26
CA ASP A 45 -18.95 -9.02 2.41
C ASP A 45 -17.64 -9.44 3.11
N MET A 46 -16.48 -9.11 2.55
CA MET A 46 -15.19 -9.47 3.12
C MET A 46 -14.87 -8.68 4.39
N ASN A 47 -14.29 -9.37 5.38
CA ASN A 47 -13.78 -8.74 6.59
C ASN A 47 -12.55 -7.84 6.27
N PRO A 48 -12.31 -6.74 7.01
CA PRO A 48 -11.18 -5.83 6.77
C PRO A 48 -9.81 -6.53 6.68
N GLU A 49 -9.59 -7.54 7.51
CA GLU A 49 -8.35 -8.33 7.48
C GLU A 49 -8.23 -9.17 6.20
N GLN A 50 -9.33 -9.72 5.69
CA GLN A 50 -9.37 -10.48 4.44
C GLN A 50 -9.14 -9.56 3.24
N ILE A 51 -9.73 -8.35 3.27
CA ILE A 51 -9.49 -7.29 2.30
C ILE A 51 -7.99 -6.97 2.25
N GLU A 52 -7.38 -6.64 3.39
CA GLU A 52 -5.96 -6.32 3.46
C GLU A 52 -5.07 -7.48 2.98
N ARG A 53 -5.39 -8.73 3.37
CA ARG A 53 -4.67 -9.92 2.92
C ARG A 53 -4.77 -10.11 1.41
N SER A 54 -5.96 -10.01 0.84
CA SER A 54 -6.20 -10.15 -0.59
C SER A 54 -5.45 -9.09 -1.41
N ILE A 55 -5.40 -7.85 -0.92
CA ILE A 55 -4.63 -6.77 -1.55
C ILE A 55 -3.13 -7.08 -1.48
N CYS A 56 -2.62 -7.52 -0.32
CA CYS A 56 -1.22 -7.90 -0.17
C CYS A 56 -0.82 -9.04 -1.12
N GLU A 57 -1.66 -10.07 -1.26
CA GLU A 57 -1.46 -11.18 -2.20
C GLU A 57 -1.44 -10.69 -3.66
N ARG A 58 -2.37 -9.81 -4.03
CA ARG A 58 -2.38 -9.20 -5.37
C ARG A 58 -1.14 -8.36 -5.64
N ILE A 59 -0.65 -7.60 -4.66
CA ILE A 59 0.60 -6.81 -4.78
C ILE A 59 1.80 -7.75 -4.96
N ALA A 60 1.87 -8.85 -4.21
CA ALA A 60 2.95 -9.83 -4.34
C ALA A 60 3.00 -10.45 -5.75
N ASN A 61 1.83 -10.73 -6.33
CA ASN A 61 1.71 -11.29 -7.67
C ASN A 61 1.90 -10.26 -8.80
N THR A 62 1.32 -9.07 -8.64
CA THR A 62 1.34 -7.98 -9.64
C THR A 62 1.74 -6.66 -8.97
N PRO A 63 3.04 -6.39 -8.77
CA PRO A 63 3.50 -5.23 -7.99
C PRO A 63 3.10 -3.86 -8.55
N SER A 64 2.84 -3.76 -9.87
CA SER A 64 2.47 -2.51 -10.53
C SER A 64 1.12 -1.94 -10.08
N ILE A 65 0.21 -2.78 -9.56
CA ILE A 65 -1.10 -2.31 -9.09
C ILE A 65 -1.00 -1.39 -7.87
N PHE A 66 0.15 -1.39 -7.19
CA PHE A 66 0.41 -0.50 -6.05
C PHE A 66 0.29 0.98 -6.44
N ALA A 67 0.48 1.33 -7.72
CA ALA A 67 0.25 2.67 -8.25
C ALA A 67 -1.18 3.20 -8.01
N TYR A 68 -2.14 2.29 -7.84
CA TYR A 68 -3.56 2.60 -7.69
C TYR A 68 -4.04 2.55 -6.24
N ILE A 69 -3.12 2.57 -5.27
CA ILE A 69 -3.41 2.63 -3.84
C ILE A 69 -2.96 3.99 -3.29
N GLU A 70 -3.88 4.71 -2.66
CA GLU A 70 -3.61 5.92 -1.90
C GLU A 70 -3.45 5.60 -0.41
N SER A 71 -2.41 6.16 0.20
CA SER A 71 -2.08 6.00 1.63
C SER A 71 -2.01 4.52 2.07
N PRO A 72 -1.11 3.71 1.46
CA PRO A 72 -1.07 2.26 1.66
C PRO A 72 -0.78 1.87 3.11
N THR A 73 -1.37 0.76 3.55
CA THR A 73 -1.16 0.25 4.91
C THR A 73 0.27 -0.26 5.12
N PRO A 74 0.74 -0.37 6.37
CA PRO A 74 2.04 -0.98 6.67
C PRO A 74 2.22 -2.38 6.06
N ARG A 75 1.18 -3.22 6.02
CA ARG A 75 1.27 -4.56 5.44
C ARG A 75 1.43 -4.52 3.92
N MET A 76 0.68 -3.66 3.23
CA MET A 76 0.79 -3.48 1.77
C MET A 76 2.18 -2.98 1.36
N GLN A 77 2.74 -2.04 2.12
CA GLN A 77 4.11 -1.55 1.91
C GLN A 77 5.15 -2.67 2.09
N ARG A 78 5.00 -3.51 3.13
CA ARG A 78 5.86 -4.69 3.32
C ARG A 78 5.78 -5.67 2.16
N ALA A 79 4.58 -5.93 1.63
CA ALA A 79 4.39 -6.79 0.47
C ALA A 79 5.18 -6.27 -0.76
N LEU A 80 5.12 -4.97 -1.03
CA LEU A 80 5.91 -4.36 -2.11
C LEU A 80 7.42 -4.44 -1.84
N LEU A 81 7.84 -4.15 -0.61
CA LEU A 81 9.24 -4.20 -0.19
C LEU A 81 9.84 -5.60 -0.33
N ALA A 82 9.09 -6.66 0.03
CA ALA A 82 9.53 -8.04 -0.14
C ALA A 82 9.81 -8.39 -1.61
N VAL A 83 9.01 -7.86 -2.54
CA VAL A 83 9.25 -8.04 -3.99
C VAL A 83 10.48 -7.24 -4.44
N ILE A 84 10.65 -6.00 -3.97
CA ILE A 84 11.83 -5.17 -4.24
C ILE A 84 13.10 -5.90 -3.76
N GLU A 85 13.10 -6.40 -2.53
CA GLU A 85 14.21 -7.15 -1.96
C GLU A 85 14.54 -8.40 -2.78
N THR A 86 13.52 -9.16 -3.18
CA THR A 86 13.71 -10.36 -4.00
C THR A 86 14.39 -10.02 -5.34
N ARG A 87 14.01 -8.91 -5.98
CA ARG A 87 14.63 -8.44 -7.23
C ARG A 87 16.07 -7.97 -7.01
N LEU A 88 16.32 -7.20 -5.95
CA LEU A 88 17.65 -6.74 -5.57
C LEU A 88 18.61 -7.92 -5.35
N ARG A 89 18.18 -8.91 -4.56
CA ARG A 89 18.98 -10.11 -4.28
C ARG A 89 19.26 -10.95 -5.52
N ARG A 90 18.26 -11.12 -6.39
CA ARG A 90 18.40 -11.92 -7.62
C ARG A 90 19.12 -11.17 -8.75
N SER A 91 19.45 -9.89 -8.58
CA SER A 91 19.96 -9.00 -9.64
C SER A 91 19.12 -9.06 -10.92
N CYS A 92 17.82 -9.35 -10.77
CA CYS A 92 16.91 -9.61 -11.88
C CYS A 92 16.14 -8.32 -12.19
N ALA A 93 16.61 -7.59 -13.21
CA ALA A 93 16.13 -6.28 -13.62
C ALA A 93 16.23 -5.18 -12.54
N SER A 94 16.35 -3.93 -12.98
CA SER A 94 16.37 -2.78 -12.06
C SER A 94 15.02 -2.66 -11.34
N PRO A 95 14.97 -2.64 -9.99
CA PRO A 95 13.73 -2.46 -9.25
C PRO A 95 13.26 -0.99 -9.21
N ALA A 96 13.87 -0.11 -10.02
CA ALA A 96 13.58 1.33 -10.05
C ALA A 96 12.09 1.63 -10.19
N ASP A 97 11.35 0.87 -11.00
CA ASP A 97 9.91 1.05 -11.18
C ASP A 97 9.14 0.84 -9.87
N LEU A 98 9.47 -0.21 -9.11
CA LEU A 98 8.82 -0.51 -7.83
C LEU A 98 9.21 0.48 -6.74
N VAL A 99 10.46 0.92 -6.75
CA VAL A 99 10.94 1.98 -5.85
C VAL A 99 10.22 3.30 -6.17
N ALA A 100 9.98 3.62 -7.43
CA ALA A 100 9.22 4.81 -7.82
C ALA A 100 7.79 4.78 -7.28
N LEU A 101 7.13 3.61 -7.31
CA LEU A 101 5.79 3.43 -6.71
C LEU A 101 5.81 3.68 -5.19
N LEU A 102 6.82 3.15 -4.49
CA LEU A 102 7.01 3.38 -3.07
C LEU A 102 7.25 4.87 -2.76
N VAL A 103 8.15 5.52 -3.49
CA VAL A 103 8.46 6.95 -3.34
C VAL A 103 7.21 7.80 -3.55
N ASN A 104 6.41 7.49 -4.58
CA ASN A 104 5.17 8.20 -4.85
C ASN A 104 4.16 8.06 -3.71
N ALA A 105 3.99 6.86 -3.15
CA ALA A 105 3.12 6.64 -2.00
C ALA A 105 3.58 7.41 -0.75
N TYR A 106 4.89 7.55 -0.54
CA TYR A 106 5.47 8.31 0.57
C TYR A 106 5.35 9.83 0.43
N ARG A 107 4.95 10.36 -0.74
CA ARG A 107 4.62 11.78 -0.88
C ARG A 107 3.41 12.19 -0.03
N SER A 108 2.50 11.25 0.25
CA SER A 108 1.42 11.48 1.21
C SER A 108 1.98 11.50 2.64
N SER A 109 1.64 12.55 3.40
CA SER A 109 1.96 12.67 4.83
C SER A 109 1.19 11.69 5.71
N TYR A 110 0.14 11.06 5.16
CA TYR A 110 -0.69 10.08 5.85
C TYR A 110 -0.17 8.66 5.72
N THR A 111 0.78 8.41 4.81
CA THR A 111 1.41 7.10 4.66
C THR A 111 2.31 6.83 5.87
N LEU A 112 1.93 5.83 6.67
CA LEU A 112 2.73 5.38 7.80
C LEU A 112 4.05 4.80 7.33
N GLU A 113 5.13 5.16 8.01
CA GLU A 113 6.47 4.71 7.65
C GLU A 113 6.76 3.33 8.25
N VAL A 114 6.94 2.34 7.39
CA VAL A 114 7.31 0.97 7.80
C VAL A 114 8.80 0.84 8.06
N VAL A 115 9.60 1.49 7.22
CA VAL A 115 11.06 1.43 7.25
C VAL A 115 11.58 2.71 7.87
N PRO A 116 12.22 2.66 9.05
CA PRO A 116 12.67 3.87 9.73
C PRO A 116 13.71 4.61 8.90
N GLY A 117 13.48 5.90 8.65
CA GLY A 117 14.40 6.76 7.89
C GLY A 117 14.22 6.69 6.38
N LEU A 118 13.30 5.90 5.85
CA LEU A 118 13.00 5.89 4.43
C LEU A 118 12.46 7.25 3.96
N ARG A 119 11.57 7.86 4.75
CA ARG A 119 11.00 9.18 4.45
C ARG A 119 12.07 10.26 4.45
N SER A 120 13.00 10.23 5.40
CA SER A 120 14.10 11.22 5.44
C SER A 120 15.03 11.04 4.24
N VAL A 121 15.34 9.82 3.83
CA VAL A 121 16.14 9.54 2.62
C VAL A 121 15.44 10.08 1.37
N ILE A 122 14.13 9.83 1.21
CA ILE A 122 13.35 10.33 0.07
C ILE A 122 13.38 11.86 0.00
N VAL A 123 13.24 12.54 1.15
CA VAL A 123 13.26 14.00 1.22
C VAL A 123 14.68 14.53 0.92
N GLN A 124 15.72 13.94 1.51
CA GLN A 124 17.11 14.35 1.31
C GLN A 124 17.60 14.13 -0.12
N SER A 125 17.17 13.04 -0.75
CA SER A 125 17.52 12.70 -2.13
C SER A 125 16.64 13.39 -3.18
N ASN A 126 15.68 14.23 -2.74
CA ASN A 126 14.66 14.84 -3.60
C ASN A 126 13.92 13.81 -4.48
N GLY A 127 13.71 12.60 -3.95
CA GLY A 127 13.07 11.50 -4.67
C GLY A 127 13.97 10.77 -5.67
N ASP A 128 15.29 10.93 -5.64
CA ASP A 128 16.21 10.14 -6.45
C ASP A 128 16.08 8.64 -6.12
N LEU A 129 15.67 7.87 -7.14
CA LEU A 129 15.42 6.44 -7.05
C LEU A 129 16.69 5.65 -6.76
N SER A 130 17.85 6.11 -7.24
CA SER A 130 19.13 5.41 -7.05
C SER A 130 19.54 5.46 -5.58
N ALA A 131 19.45 6.64 -4.96
CA ALA A 131 19.71 6.83 -3.54
C ALA A 131 18.80 5.95 -2.65
N VAL A 132 17.49 5.90 -2.95
CA VAL A 132 16.53 5.07 -2.21
C VAL A 132 16.82 3.58 -2.42
N THR A 133 17.14 3.17 -3.65
CA THR A 133 17.48 1.76 -3.96
C THR A 133 18.74 1.33 -3.22
N ASN A 134 19.76 2.18 -3.16
CA ASN A 134 21.00 1.92 -2.42
C ASN A 134 20.73 1.79 -0.91
N PHE A 135 19.88 2.65 -0.36
CA PHE A 135 19.46 2.57 1.04
C PHE A 135 18.75 1.24 1.34
N LEU A 136 17.80 0.83 0.50
CA LEU A 136 17.09 -0.44 0.64
C LEU A 136 18.03 -1.65 0.48
N GLY A 137 19.01 -1.58 -0.43
CA GLY A 137 20.00 -2.64 -0.62
C GLY A 137 21.01 -2.75 0.52
N ALA A 138 21.28 -1.66 1.24
CA ALA A 138 22.18 -1.65 2.40
C ALA A 138 21.51 -2.12 3.71
N MET A 139 20.18 -2.27 3.74
CA MET A 139 19.47 -2.70 4.94
C MET A 139 19.69 -4.19 5.23
N PRO A 140 20.10 -4.56 6.46
CA PRO A 140 20.08 -5.95 6.88
C PRO A 140 18.63 -6.43 6.87
N SER A 141 18.38 -7.60 6.28
CA SER A 141 17.05 -8.15 6.05
C SER A 141 16.27 -8.34 7.35
N THR A 142 15.58 -7.27 7.71
CA THR A 142 14.73 -7.14 8.90
C THR A 142 13.25 -7.14 8.48
N PHE A 143 12.99 -7.32 7.18
CA PHE A 143 11.63 -7.33 6.64
C PHE A 143 10.79 -8.54 7.09
N ASP A 144 11.44 -9.56 7.69
CA ASP A 144 10.80 -10.76 8.26
C ASP A 144 10.41 -10.66 9.76
N ILE A 145 10.75 -9.58 10.50
CA ILE A 145 10.71 -9.60 12.00
C ILE A 145 9.42 -9.02 12.62
N ILE A 146 8.36 -8.71 11.86
CA ILE A 146 7.11 -8.17 12.48
C ILE A 146 5.89 -8.99 12.03
N GLU A 147 5.91 -10.28 12.33
CA GLU A 147 4.72 -11.05 12.68
C GLU A 147 4.93 -11.60 14.10
N ALA A 148 4.34 -10.93 15.08
CA ALA A 148 4.10 -11.44 16.44
C ALA A 148 2.64 -11.18 16.78
#